data_AF-A0A815X5I3-F1
#
_entry.id   AF-A0A815X5I3-F1
#
_cell.length_a   1.000
_cell.length_b   1.000
_cell.length_c   1.000
_cell.angle_alpha   90.00
_cell.angle_beta   90.00
_cell.angle_gamma   90.00
#
_symmetry.space_group_name_H-M   'P 1'
#
loop_
_entity.id
_entity.type
_entity.pdbx_description
1 polymer ?
#
loop_
_entity_poly.entity_id
_entity_poly.type
_entity_poly.pdbx_seq_one_letter_code
_entity_poly.pdbx_strand_id
1 'polypeptide(L)'
;MPVTGRILMLIGIIITVISALFCIIGLSTKGWFGDGLFCNACSKSPAALSVISFILLIVTIVALVLQMFDILTGPLQLIPITLLFIATIFLLGTLASIAEGSLGYSFDLMVVAHFGSYLALAIIAYWLGQSNAGSS
;
A
#
# COMPACT_ATOMS: atom_id res chain seq x y z
N MET A 1 24.61 0.20 -5.81
CA MET A 1 23.98 -0.02 -4.48
C MET A 1 24.73 -1.11 -3.71
N PRO A 2 25.00 -0.92 -2.41
CA PRO A 2 25.52 -2.00 -1.54
C PRO A 2 24.50 -3.15 -1.42
N VAL A 3 25.00 -4.38 -1.24
CA VAL A 3 24.19 -5.62 -1.20
C VAL A 3 23.06 -5.51 -0.17
N THR A 4 23.35 -4.98 1.02
CA THR A 4 22.38 -4.74 2.10
C THR A 4 21.23 -3.84 1.67
N GLY A 5 21.51 -2.79 0.87
CA GLY A 5 20.48 -1.89 0.38
C GLY A 5 19.54 -2.55 -0.63
N ARG A 6 20.08 -3.41 -1.50
CA ARG A 6 19.27 -4.20 -2.44
C ARG A 6 18.35 -5.18 -1.72
N ILE A 7 18.83 -5.80 -0.64
CA ILE A 7 18.02 -6.71 0.18
C ILE A 7 16.86 -5.96 0.84
N LEU A 8 17.11 -4.80 1.46
CA LEU A 8 16.05 -4.00 2.09
C LEU A 8 14.97 -3.56 1.10
N MET A 9 15.38 -3.11 -0.08
CA MET A 9 14.46 -2.72 -1.15
C MET A 9 13.63 -3.92 -1.65
N LEU A 10 14.26 -5.09 -1.82
CA LEU A 10 13.56 -6.32 -2.22
C LEU A 10 12.55 -6.78 -1.16
N ILE A 11 12.91 -6.70 0.12
CA ILE A 11 11.97 -6.95 1.23
C ILE A 11 10.80 -5.97 1.18
N GLY A 12 11.05 -4.67 0.98
CA GLY A 12 10.01 -3.65 0.86
C GLY A 12 9.06 -3.91 -0.32
N ILE A 13 9.60 -4.33 -1.48
CA ILE A 13 8.80 -4.74 -2.64
C ILE A 13 7.91 -5.93 -2.29
N ILE A 14 8.46 -6.99 -1.69
CA ILE A 14 7.70 -8.19 -1.30
C ILE A 14 6.55 -7.82 -0.36
N ILE A 15 6.83 -7.03 0.68
CA ILE A 15 5.80 -6.61 1.65
C ILE A 15 4.73 -5.76 0.96
N THR A 16 5.11 -4.87 0.04
CA THR A 16 4.17 -4.05 -0.74
C THR A 16 3.27 -4.93 -1.63
N VAL A 17 3.84 -5.94 -2.30
CA VAL A 17 3.09 -6.91 -3.11
C VAL A 17 2.10 -7.70 -2.24
N ILE A 18 2.54 -8.20 -1.09
CA ILE A 18 1.68 -8.91 -0.14
C ILE A 18 0.53 -8.01 0.33
N SER A 19 0.83 -6.74 0.62
CA SER A 19 -0.18 -5.76 1.03
C SER A 19 -1.20 -5.47 -0.07
N ALA A 20 -0.75 -5.36 -1.33
CA ALA A 20 -1.62 -5.18 -2.48
C ALA A 20 -2.52 -6.42 -2.71
N LEU A 21 -1.96 -7.63 -2.52
CA LEU A 21 -2.72 -8.88 -2.58
C LEU A 21 -3.81 -8.93 -1.50
N PHE A 22 -3.48 -8.60 -0.26
CA PHE A 22 -4.49 -8.56 0.80
C PHE A 22 -5.53 -7.47 0.59
N CYS A 23 -5.15 -6.34 0.01
CA CYS A 23 -6.09 -5.29 -0.36
C CYS A 23 -7.09 -5.78 -1.42
N ILE A 24 -6.63 -6.42 -2.51
CA ILE A 24 -7.55 -6.93 -3.54
C ILE A 24 -8.37 -8.12 -3.05
N ILE A 25 -7.81 -9.01 -2.22
CA ILE A 25 -8.57 -10.12 -1.63
C ILE A 25 -9.64 -9.56 -0.69
N GLY A 26 -9.30 -8.57 0.14
CA GLY A 26 -10.23 -7.85 1.00
C GLY A 26 -11.37 -7.21 0.20
N LEU A 27 -11.07 -6.58 -0.94
CA LEU A 27 -12.10 -6.06 -1.86
C LEU A 27 -12.98 -7.17 -2.44
N SER A 28 -12.39 -8.29 -2.83
CA SER A 28 -13.12 -9.40 -3.48
C SER A 28 -13.96 -10.25 -2.52
N THR A 29 -13.73 -10.13 -1.21
CA THR A 29 -14.42 -10.92 -0.18
C THR A 29 -15.72 -10.25 0.25
N LYS A 30 -16.76 -11.07 0.43
CA LYS A 30 -18.10 -10.61 0.84
C LYS A 30 -18.00 -9.87 2.18
N GLY A 31 -18.65 -8.71 2.24
CA GLY A 31 -18.57 -7.80 3.39
C GLY A 31 -18.55 -6.35 2.93
N TRP A 32 -17.66 -5.99 1.99
CA TRP A 32 -17.55 -4.61 1.46
C TRP A 32 -18.70 -4.20 0.55
N PHE A 33 -19.21 -5.17 -0.19
CA PHE A 33 -20.34 -5.02 -1.09
C PHE A 33 -21.54 -5.66 -0.42
N GLY A 34 -22.29 -4.85 0.33
CA GLY A 34 -23.66 -5.19 0.71
C GLY A 34 -24.49 -5.34 -0.55
N ASP A 35 -24.65 -6.60 -0.97
CA ASP A 35 -25.47 -7.15 -2.04
C ASP A 35 -25.44 -6.50 -3.43
N GLY A 36 -24.65 -7.12 -4.32
CA GLY A 36 -24.98 -7.24 -5.75
C GLY A 36 -24.90 -5.98 -6.60
N LEU A 37 -25.03 -6.17 -7.91
CA LEU A 37 -25.00 -5.15 -8.97
C LEU A 37 -26.08 -4.03 -8.87
N PHE A 38 -26.84 -3.91 -7.77
CA PHE A 38 -28.04 -3.05 -7.68
C PHE A 38 -28.28 -2.38 -6.31
N CYS A 39 -27.25 -2.01 -5.53
CA CYS A 39 -27.48 -1.21 -4.32
C CYS A 39 -27.52 0.30 -4.62
N ASN A 40 -28.70 0.79 -5.03
CA ASN A 40 -28.97 2.17 -5.46
C ASN A 40 -29.06 3.21 -4.32
N ALA A 41 -28.88 2.83 -3.06
CA ALA A 41 -29.10 3.72 -1.91
C ALA A 41 -27.99 3.73 -0.86
N CYS A 42 -26.89 2.99 -1.06
CA CYS A 42 -25.70 3.16 -0.23
C CYS A 42 -24.99 4.45 -0.64
N SER A 43 -24.95 5.44 0.25
CA SER A 43 -24.15 6.65 0.10
C SER A 43 -22.69 6.27 -0.18
N LYS A 44 -22.27 6.40 -1.45
CA LYS A 44 -20.91 6.24 -1.98
C LYS A 44 -19.97 5.39 -1.11
N SER A 45 -19.95 4.09 -1.41
CA SER A 45 -19.16 3.08 -0.70
C SER A 45 -17.70 3.52 -0.43
N PRO A 46 -17.15 3.26 0.77
CA PRO A 46 -15.71 3.41 1.06
C PRO A 46 -14.82 2.52 0.19
N ALA A 47 -15.40 1.63 -0.65
CA ALA A 47 -14.71 0.91 -1.70
C ALA A 47 -13.91 1.81 -2.66
N ALA A 48 -14.32 3.06 -2.89
CA ALA A 48 -13.56 3.96 -3.75
C ALA A 48 -12.17 4.26 -3.19
N LEU A 49 -12.04 4.44 -1.87
CA LEU A 49 -10.75 4.72 -1.22
C LEU A 49 -9.83 3.50 -1.26
N SER A 50 -10.34 2.31 -0.99
CA SER A 50 -9.55 1.07 -1.07
C SER A 50 -9.16 0.71 -2.50
N VAL A 51 -10.00 0.99 -3.50
CA VAL A 51 -9.63 0.85 -4.92
C VAL A 51 -8.51 1.84 -5.30
N ILE A 52 -8.60 3.10 -4.87
CA ILE A 52 -7.53 4.08 -5.10
C ILE A 52 -6.24 3.63 -4.40
N SER A 53 -6.31 3.15 -3.15
CA SER A 53 -5.17 2.57 -2.43
C SER A 53 -4.54 1.42 -3.20
N PHE A 54 -5.35 0.50 -3.73
CA PHE A 54 -4.85 -0.63 -4.51
C PHE A 54 -4.09 -0.15 -5.76
N ILE A 55 -4.66 0.79 -6.51
CA ILE A 55 -3.99 1.37 -7.69
C ILE A 55 -2.66 2.04 -7.27
N LEU A 56 -2.65 2.80 -6.18
CA LEU A 56 -1.44 3.42 -5.66
C LEU A 56 -0.39 2.37 -5.26
N LEU A 57 -0.79 1.27 -4.63
CA LEU A 57 0.13 0.18 -4.30
C LEU A 57 0.74 -0.44 -5.56
N ILE A 58 -0.04 -0.66 -6.62
CA ILE A 58 0.48 -1.17 -7.91
C ILE A 58 1.47 -0.19 -8.53
N VAL A 59 1.13 1.10 -8.59
CA VAL A 59 2.04 2.14 -9.12
C VAL A 59 3.30 2.23 -8.26
N THR A 60 3.19 2.05 -6.95
CA THR A 60 4.34 2.04 -6.04
C THR A 60 5.23 0.83 -6.28
N ILE A 61 4.68 -0.36 -6.51
CA ILE A 61 5.46 -1.56 -6.86
C ILE A 61 6.26 -1.29 -8.14
N VAL A 62 5.62 -0.71 -9.17
CA VAL A 62 6.32 -0.34 -10.42
C VAL A 62 7.43 0.67 -10.14
N ALA A 63 7.17 1.71 -9.34
CA ALA A 63 8.17 2.70 -8.98
C ALA A 63 9.36 2.08 -8.21
N LEU A 64 9.11 1.18 -7.26
CA LEU A 64 10.15 0.46 -6.52
C LEU A 64 10.98 -0.44 -7.44
N VAL A 65 10.35 -1.13 -8.40
CA VAL A 65 11.06 -1.93 -9.40
C VAL A 65 11.92 -1.03 -10.29
N LEU A 66 11.40 0.11 -10.76
CA LEU A 66 12.18 1.08 -11.53
C LEU A 66 13.36 1.64 -10.72
N GLN A 67 13.17 1.88 -9.42
CA GLN A 67 14.24 2.30 -8.52
C GLN A 67 15.29 1.21 -8.32
N MET A 68 14.91 -0.07 -8.34
CA MET A 68 15.84 -1.20 -8.28
C MET A 68 16.79 -1.27 -9.47
N PHE A 69 16.36 -0.79 -10.64
CA PHE A 69 17.18 -0.66 -11.85
C PHE A 69 17.93 0.68 -11.94
N ASP A 70 18.00 1.45 -10.84
CA ASP A 70 18.67 2.76 -10.78
C ASP A 70 18.09 3.78 -11.78
N ILE A 71 16.82 3.62 -12.22
CA ILE A 71 16.15 4.55 -13.16
C ILE A 71 15.68 5.81 -12.42
N LEU A 72 15.13 5.66 -11.21
CA LEU A 72 14.72 6.77 -10.37
C LEU A 72 15.90 7.23 -9.51
N THR A 73 16.50 8.36 -9.86
CA THR A 73 17.67 8.94 -9.18
C THR A 73 17.39 10.33 -8.60
N GLY A 74 18.17 10.71 -7.58
CA GLY A 74 18.05 12.00 -6.90
C GLY A 74 16.66 12.20 -6.26
N PRO A 75 15.98 13.34 -6.46
CA PRO A 75 14.70 13.63 -5.80
C PRO A 75 13.57 12.67 -6.22
N LEU A 76 13.69 12.01 -7.38
CA LEU A 76 12.72 11.04 -7.86
C LEU A 76 12.64 9.77 -6.98
N GLN A 77 13.64 9.53 -6.14
CA GLN A 77 13.66 8.43 -5.18
C GLN A 77 12.60 8.55 -4.08
N LEU A 78 12.03 9.74 -3.89
CA LEU A 78 10.95 10.00 -2.93
C LEU A 78 9.56 9.62 -3.47
N ILE A 79 9.42 9.40 -4.79
CA ILE A 79 8.14 9.03 -5.42
C ILE A 79 7.54 7.78 -4.78
N PRO A 80 8.23 6.63 -4.68
CA PRO A 80 7.62 5.44 -4.09
C PRO A 80 7.26 5.64 -2.62
N ILE A 81 8.04 6.40 -1.85
CA ILE A 81 7.72 6.71 -0.44
C ILE A 81 6.44 7.54 -0.33
N THR A 82 6.33 8.60 -1.14
CA THR A 82 5.15 9.48 -1.13
C THR A 82 3.90 8.75 -1.59
N LEU A 83 3.98 7.93 -2.64
CA LEU A 83 2.86 7.10 -3.09
C LEU A 83 2.43 6.08 -2.03
N LEU A 84 3.38 5.41 -1.39
CA LEU A 84 3.09 4.44 -0.33
C LEU A 84 2.47 5.12 0.92
N PHE A 85 2.93 6.33 1.26
CA PHE A 85 2.35 7.13 2.33
C PHE A 85 0.90 7.57 2.03
N ILE A 86 0.61 7.96 0.79
CA ILE A 86 -0.77 8.29 0.39
C ILE A 86 -1.65 7.02 0.42
N ALA A 87 -1.11 5.89 -0.03
CA ALA A 87 -1.82 4.61 0.01
C ALA A 87 -2.17 4.18 1.45
N THR A 88 -1.27 4.36 2.41
CA THR A 88 -1.55 4.05 3.82
C THR A 88 -2.62 4.97 4.42
N ILE A 89 -2.64 6.25 4.06
CA ILE A 89 -3.71 7.20 4.48
C ILE A 89 -5.06 6.75 3.93
N PHE A 90 -5.14 6.38 2.64
CA PHE A 90 -6.41 5.94 2.07
C PHE A 90 -6.87 4.60 2.63
N LEU A 91 -5.96 3.65 2.90
CA LEU A 91 -6.30 2.43 3.64
C LEU A 91 -6.81 2.75 5.04
N LEU A 92 -6.17 3.67 5.76
CA LEU A 92 -6.64 4.10 7.08
C LEU A 92 -8.02 4.78 7.01
N GLY A 93 -8.25 5.65 6.03
CA GLY A 93 -9.55 6.27 5.78
C GLY A 93 -10.62 5.22 5.45
N THR A 94 -10.26 4.17 4.73
CA THR A 94 -11.13 3.03 4.45
C THR A 94 -11.51 2.32 5.76
N LEU A 95 -10.55 2.05 6.65
CA LEU A 95 -10.80 1.45 7.97
C LEU A 95 -11.65 2.36 8.88
N ALA A 96 -11.35 3.66 8.91
CA ALA A 96 -12.05 4.63 9.77
C ALA A 96 -13.49 4.91 9.32
N SER A 97 -13.79 4.73 8.03
CA SER A 97 -15.15 4.88 7.49
C SER A 97 -16.09 3.73 7.89
N ILE A 98 -15.55 2.65 8.45
CA ILE A 98 -16.30 1.48 8.89
C ILE A 98 -16.58 1.62 10.38
N ALA A 99 -17.81 2.04 10.71
CA ALA A 99 -18.28 2.17 12.08
C ALA A 99 -19.03 0.91 12.59
N GLU A 100 -19.25 -0.10 11.74
CA GLU A 100 -20.04 -1.29 12.08
C GLU A 100 -19.18 -2.55 12.12
N GLY A 101 -19.16 -3.23 13.27
CA GLY A 101 -18.37 -4.44 13.55
C GLY A 101 -18.79 -5.72 12.80
N SER A 102 -19.55 -5.60 11.70
CA SER A 102 -20.12 -6.74 10.95
C SER A 102 -19.26 -7.22 9.77
N LEU A 103 -18.10 -6.60 9.51
CA LEU A 103 -17.32 -6.82 8.29
C LEU A 103 -16.34 -8.02 8.32
N GLY A 104 -16.20 -8.68 9.46
CA GLY A 104 -15.51 -9.97 9.59
C GLY A 104 -14.17 -10.06 8.85
N TYR A 105 -13.93 -11.20 8.17
CA TYR A 105 -12.69 -11.54 7.48
C TYR A 105 -12.16 -10.45 6.52
N SER A 106 -13.05 -9.75 5.81
CA SER A 106 -12.66 -8.73 4.82
C SER A 106 -12.10 -7.45 5.45
N PHE A 107 -12.48 -7.15 6.70
CA PHE A 107 -11.90 -6.08 7.51
C PHE A 107 -10.49 -6.46 7.99
N ASP A 108 -10.31 -7.68 8.51
CA ASP A 108 -9.01 -8.17 8.97
C ASP A 108 -7.96 -8.14 7.84
N LEU A 109 -8.35 -8.53 6.62
CA LEU A 109 -7.46 -8.45 5.47
C LEU A 109 -7.03 -7.02 5.13
N MET A 110 -7.92 -6.04 5.28
CA MET A 110 -7.60 -4.62 5.05
C MET A 110 -6.71 -4.04 6.15
N VAL A 111 -6.91 -4.48 7.39
CA VAL A 111 -6.00 -4.16 8.50
C VAL A 111 -4.60 -4.69 8.21
N VAL A 112 -4.48 -5.95 7.77
CA VAL A 112 -3.19 -6.55 7.37
C VAL A 112 -2.56 -5.78 6.20
N ALA A 113 -3.34 -5.40 5.19
CA ALA A 113 -2.86 -4.59 4.07
C ALA A 113 -2.35 -3.21 4.52
N HIS A 114 -3.02 -2.57 5.48
CA HIS A 114 -2.58 -1.29 6.05
C HIS A 114 -1.26 -1.44 6.81
N PHE A 115 -1.17 -2.39 7.74
CA PHE A 115 0.06 -2.60 8.51
C PHE A 115 1.23 -3.04 7.62
N GLY A 116 0.98 -3.88 6.62
CA GLY A 116 2.00 -4.28 5.64
C GLY A 116 2.52 -3.09 4.84
N SER A 117 1.64 -2.26 4.29
CA SER A 117 2.03 -1.08 3.52
C SER A 117 2.77 -0.04 4.39
N TYR A 118 2.38 0.11 5.66
CA TYR A 118 3.10 0.96 6.62
C TYR A 118 4.49 0.40 6.98
N LEU A 119 4.62 -0.91 7.15
CA LEU A 119 5.92 -1.55 7.37
C LEU A 119 6.84 -1.39 6.15
N ALA A 120 6.31 -1.59 4.94
CA ALA A 120 7.04 -1.34 3.71
C ALA A 120 7.51 0.13 3.63
N LEU A 121 6.69 1.09 4.05
CA LEU A 121 7.06 2.50 4.12
C LEU A 121 8.25 2.72 5.04
N ALA A 122 8.21 2.17 6.24
CA ALA A 122 9.31 2.29 7.20
C ALA A 122 10.62 1.70 6.65
N ILE A 123 10.56 0.53 6.02
CA ILE A 123 11.73 -0.14 5.44
C ILE A 123 12.33 0.67 4.29
N ILE A 124 11.49 1.14 3.36
CA ILE A 124 11.96 1.91 2.20
C ILE A 124 12.47 3.29 2.63
N ALA A 125 11.82 3.95 3.59
CA ALA A 125 12.29 5.22 4.13
C ALA A 125 13.63 5.07 4.86
N TYR A 126 13.78 4.01 5.67
CA TYR A 126 15.04 3.70 6.33
C TYR A 126 16.18 3.45 5.33
N TRP A 127 15.90 2.65 4.29
CA TRP A 127 16.85 2.41 3.22
C TRP A 127 17.28 3.70 2.51
N LEU A 128 16.33 4.57 2.18
CA LEU A 128 16.64 5.85 1.53
C LEU A 128 17.48 6.74 2.45
N GLY A 129 17.16 6.80 3.74
CA GLY A 129 17.94 7.53 4.74
C GLY A 129 19.39 7.05 4.82
N GLN A 130 19.62 5.74 4.83
CA GLN A 130 20.99 5.18 4.80
C GLN A 130 21.73 5.51 3.51
N SER A 131 21.05 5.44 2.36
CA SER A 131 21.68 5.69 1.06
C SER A 131 22.18 7.13 0.93
N ASN A 132 21.49 8.09 1.54
CA ASN A 132 21.89 9.50 1.54
C ASN A 132 22.99 9.78 2.57
N ALA A 133 22.94 9.15 3.76
CA ALA A 133 23.93 9.35 4.81
C ALA A 133 25.33 8.79 4.47
N GLY A 134 25.41 7.79 3.59
CA GLY A 134 26.69 7.22 3.13
C GLY A 134 27.36 7.99 1.98
N SER A 135 26.77 9.11 1.53
CA SER A 135 27.26 9.92 0.40
C SER A 135 27.89 11.26 0.80
N SER A 136 27.95 11.54 2.11
CA SER A 136 28.58 12.71 2.74
C SER A 136 29.91 12.34 3.39
#